data_AF-A0A2V3JIB2-F1
#
_entry.id   AF-A0A2V3JIB2-F1
#
_cell.length_a   1.000
_cell.length_b   1.000
_cell.length_c   1.000
_cell.angle_alpha   90.00
_cell.angle_beta   90.00
_cell.angle_gamma   90.00
#
_symmetry.space_group_name_H-M   'P 1'
#
loop_
_entity.id
_entity.type
_entity.pdbx_description
1 polymer ?
#
loop_
_entity_poly.entity_id
_entity_poly.type
_entity_poly.pdbx_seq_one_letter_code
_entity_poly.pdbx_strand_id
1 'polypeptide(L)' 'MITLEEKEKIWQDVVKEFPSDLMLREIHFIRELMNDIGKRVKDTTSYRERGLIARKEFAEWLKAHPELADK' A
#
# COMPACT_ATOMS: atom_id res chain seq x y z
N MET A 1 -5.18 -11.34 4.38
CA MET A 1 -5.26 -9.89 4.68
C MET A 1 -3.88 -9.46 5.15
N ILE A 2 -3.35 -8.33 4.66
CA ILE A 2 -2.01 -7.84 5.03
C ILE A 2 -2.11 -7.19 6.42
N THR A 3 -1.21 -7.53 7.35
CA THR A 3 -1.26 -6.99 8.71
C THR A 3 -0.81 -5.52 8.75
N LEU A 4 -1.10 -4.82 9.84
CA LEU A 4 -0.64 -3.44 10.02
C LEU A 4 0.90 -3.36 10.04
N GLU A 5 1.56 -4.28 10.74
CA GLU A 5 3.04 -4.34 10.81
C GLU A 5 3.68 -4.56 9.43
N GLU A 6 3.09 -5.41 8.58
CA GLU A 6 3.55 -5.61 7.21
C GLU A 6 3.41 -4.32 6.40
N LYS A 7 2.31 -3.58 6.56
CA LYS A 7 2.10 -2.28 5.91
C LYS A 7 3.11 -1.25 6.39
N GLU A 8 3.40 -1.16 7.70
CA GLU A 8 4.43 -0.27 8.22
C GLU A 8 5.79 -0.55 7.59
N LYS A 9 6.16 -1.83 7.49
CA LYS A 9 7.44 -2.21 6.90
C LYS A 9 7.53 -1.79 5.43
N ILE A 10 6.49 -2.05 4.64
CA ILE A 10 6.44 -1.63 3.23
C ILE A 10 6.53 -0.10 3.15
N TRP A 11 5.82 0.64 4.01
CA TRP A 11 5.86 2.09 4.02
C TRP A 11 7.27 2.62 4.34
N GLN A 12 7.95 2.05 5.33
CA GLN A 12 9.33 2.44 5.69
C GLN A 12 10.31 2.18 4.54
N ASP A 13 10.16 1.07 3.81
CA ASP A 13 11.01 0.77 2.67
C ASP A 13 10.76 1.74 1.51
N VAL A 14 9.49 2.07 1.25
CA VAL A 14 9.09 3.08 0.25
C VAL A 14 9.58 4.49 0.62
N VAL A 15 9.52 4.88 1.89
CA VAL A 15 10.03 6.18 2.37
C VAL A 15 11.54 6.30 2.17
N LYS A 16 12.30 5.21 2.34
CA LYS A 16 13.74 5.18 2.06
C LYS A 16 14.05 5.32 0.58
N GLU A 17 13.24 4.70 -0.29
CA GLU A 17 13.42 4.78 -1.75
C GLU A 17 13.05 6.16 -2.29
N PHE A 18 12.00 6.79 -1.73
CA PHE A 18 11.50 8.10 -2.15
C PHE A 18 11.49 9.09 -0.99
N PRO A 19 12.63 9.63 -0.54
CA PRO A 19 12.74 10.45 0.69
C PRO A 19 12.12 11.85 0.60
N SER A 20 11.71 12.31 -0.57
CA SER A 20 11.15 13.67 -0.77
C SER A 20 9.92 13.73 -1.67
N ASP A 21 9.48 12.62 -2.24
CA ASP A 21 8.36 12.59 -3.19
C ASP A 21 7.18 11.80 -2.61
N LEU A 22 6.17 12.53 -2.12
CA LEU A 22 4.99 11.93 -1.50
C LEU A 22 4.17 11.12 -2.52
N MET A 23 4.00 11.63 -3.73
CA MET A 23 3.21 10.98 -4.78
C MET A 23 3.83 9.64 -5.17
N LEU A 24 5.17 9.59 -5.34
CA LEU A 24 5.87 8.34 -5.63
C LEU A 24 5.77 7.35 -4.47
N ARG A 25 5.81 7.81 -3.22
CA ARG A 25 5.59 6.92 -2.07
C ARG A 25 4.22 6.26 -2.13
N GLU A 26 3.16 7.04 -2.32
CA GLU A 26 1.80 6.49 -2.37
C GLU A 26 1.64 5.48 -3.50
N ILE A 27 2.15 5.80 -4.70
CA ILE A 27 2.08 4.91 -5.86
C ILE A 27 2.82 3.60 -5.59
N HIS A 28 4.05 3.67 -5.06
CA HIS A 28 4.85 2.48 -4.79
C HIS A 28 4.30 1.67 -3.62
N PHE A 29 3.75 2.33 -2.60
CA PHE A 29 3.09 1.65 -1.49
C PHE A 29 1.88 0.85 -1.97
N ILE A 30 0.99 1.46 -2.75
CA ILE A 30 -0.17 0.78 -3.35
C ILE A 30 0.29 -0.38 -4.23
N ARG A 31 1.34 -0.20 -5.04
CA ARG A 31 1.90 -1.25 -5.89
C ARG A 31 2.39 -2.45 -5.09
N GLU A 32 3.11 -2.22 -4.00
CA GLU A 32 3.60 -3.31 -3.14
C GLU A 32 2.44 -4.04 -2.44
N LEU A 33 1.42 -3.32 -1.98
CA LEU A 33 0.18 -3.93 -1.49
C LEU A 33 -0.48 -4.80 -2.57
N MET A 34 -0.55 -4.34 -3.82
CA MET A 34 -1.08 -5.15 -4.93
C MET A 34 -0.28 -6.43 -5.17
N ASN A 35 1.06 -6.35 -5.11
CA ASN A 35 1.95 -7.49 -5.26
C ASN A 35 1.71 -8.51 -4.14
N ASP A 36 1.61 -8.05 -2.90
CA ASP A 36 1.39 -8.92 -1.74
C ASP A 36 -0.01 -9.54 -1.71
N ILE A 37 -1.03 -8.79 -2.10
CA ILE A 37 -2.39 -9.34 -2.34
C ILE A 37 -2.31 -10.44 -3.40
N GLY A 38 -1.58 -10.19 -4.50
CA GLY A 38 -1.41 -11.14 -5.59
C GLY A 38 -0.70 -12.44 -5.20
N LYS A 39 0.25 -12.39 -4.25
CA LYS A 39 0.89 -13.60 -3.70
C LYS A 39 -0.04 -14.41 -2.80
N ARG A 40 -0.94 -13.73 -2.09
CA ARG A 40 -1.81 -14.35 -1.05
C ARG A 40 -3.14 -14.85 -1.62
N VAL A 41 -3.66 -14.21 -2.65
CA VAL A 41 -4.91 -14.62 -3.31
C VAL A 41 -4.55 -15.35 -4.60
N LYS A 42 -4.77 -16.67 -4.63
CA LYS A 42 -4.54 -17.51 -5.81
C LYS A 42 -5.28 -16.95 -7.03
N ASP A 43 -4.56 -16.83 -8.15
CA ASP A 43 -4.84 -16.61 -9.59
C ASP A 43 -6.19 -16.06 -10.13
N THR A 44 -7.27 -15.99 -9.36
CA THR A 44 -8.57 -15.51 -9.86
C THR A 44 -8.78 -14.02 -9.68
N THR A 45 -7.98 -13.35 -8.84
CA THR A 45 -8.09 -11.89 -8.65
C THR A 45 -7.32 -11.16 -9.74
N SER A 46 -8.04 -10.48 -10.61
CA SER A 46 -7.48 -9.67 -11.69
C SER A 46 -6.63 -8.52 -11.16
N TYR A 47 -5.72 -7.98 -11.99
CA TYR A 47 -4.90 -6.81 -11.63
C TYR A 47 -5.76 -5.63 -11.17
N ARG A 48 -6.92 -5.42 -11.82
CA ARG A 48 -7.88 -4.37 -11.46
C ARG A 48 -8.45 -4.57 -10.05
N GLU A 49 -8.86 -5.78 -9.72
CA GLU A 49 -9.41 -6.09 -8.39
C GLU A 49 -8.34 -5.96 -7.30
N ARG A 50 -7.10 -6.41 -7.57
CA ARG A 50 -5.96 -6.19 -6.65
C ARG A 50 -5.75 -4.70 -6.40
N GLY A 51 -5.85 -3.87 -7.43
CA GLY A 51 -5.73 -2.41 -7.31
C GLY A 51 -6.84 -1.78 -6.46
N LEU A 52 -8.08 -2.24 -6.60
CA LEU A 52 -9.20 -1.78 -5.77
C LEU A 52 -9.00 -2.16 -4.30
N ILE A 53 -8.59 -3.41 -4.04
CA ILE A 53 -8.31 -3.88 -2.68
C ILE A 53 -7.13 -3.09 -2.09
N ALA A 54 -6.02 -2.94 -2.83
CA ALA A 54 -4.86 -2.20 -2.36
C ALA A 54 -5.17 -0.75 -2.01
N ARG A 55 -5.95 -0.04 -2.84
CA ARG A 55 -6.41 1.33 -2.55
C ARG A 55 -7.29 1.40 -1.31
N LYS A 56 -8.17 0.41 -1.11
CA LYS A 56 -8.99 0.32 0.11
C LYS A 56 -8.12 0.09 1.34
N GLU A 57 -7.17 -0.85 1.26
CA GLU A 57 -6.22 -1.14 2.35
C GLU A 57 -5.33 0.06 2.67
N PHE A 58 -4.94 0.84 1.66
CA PHE A 58 -4.21 2.10 1.83
C PHE A 58 -5.07 3.16 2.51
N ALA A 59 -6.32 3.36 2.08
CA ALA A 59 -7.23 4.30 2.72
C ALA A 59 -7.52 3.93 4.19
N GLU A 60 -7.69 2.65 4.51
CA GLU A 60 -7.82 2.19 5.90
C GLU A 60 -6.54 2.42 6.70
N TRP A 61 -5.37 2.25 6.07
CA TRP A 61 -4.09 2.53 6.72
C TRP A 61 -3.87 4.03 6.98
N LEU A 62 -4.30 4.91 6.08
CA LEU A 62 -4.26 6.36 6.26
C LEU A 62 -5.14 6.83 7.43
N LYS A 63 -6.24 6.14 7.75
CA LYS A 63 -7.04 6.45 8.96
C LYS A 63 -6.24 6.27 10.25
N ALA A 64 -5.25 5.37 10.24
CA ALA A 64 -4.33 5.18 11.36
C ALA A 64 -3.16 6.18 11.34
N HIS A 65 -2.94 6.88 10.23
CA HIS A 65 -1.86 7.86 10.01
C HIS A 65 -2.41 9.18 9.44
N PRO A 66 -3.25 9.90 10.21
CA PRO A 66 -3.90 11.13 9.74
C PRO A 66 -2.89 12.20 9.33
N GLU A 67 -1.67 12.20 9.88
CA GLU A 67 -0.59 13.12 9.54
C GLU A 67 -0.07 12.99 8.09
N LEU A 68 -0.42 11.89 7.41
CA LEU A 68 -0.07 11.63 6.01
C LEU A 68 -1.22 11.95 5.05
N ALA A 69 -2.45 12.13 5.55
CA ALA A 69 -3.63 12.38 4.73
C ALA A 69 -3.80 13.86 4.32
N ASP A 70 -3.17 14.79 5.05
CA ASP A 70 -3.31 16.25 4.90
C ASP A 70 -2.06 16.94 4.29
N LYS A 71 -1.16 16.20 3.63
CA LYS A 71 0.04 16.75 2.97
C LYS A 71 -0.06 16.67 1.45
#